data_AF-A0A8X7CU80-F1
#
_entry.id   AF-A0A8X7CU80-F1
#
_cell.length_a   1.000
_cell.length_b   1.000
_cell.length_c   1.000
_cell.angle_alpha   90.00
_cell.angle_beta   90.00
_cell.angle_gamma   90.00
#
_symmetry.space_group_name_H-M   'P 1'
#
loop_
_entity.id
_entity.type
_entity.pdbx_description
1 polymer ?
#
loop_
_entity_poly.entity_id
_entity_poly.type
_entity_poly.pdbx_seq_one_letter_code
_entity_poly.pdbx_strand_id
1 'polypeptide(L)'
;MDVVALKGKYLRQVLETSMRDYDLNSIDPPGSFLQVSGLRLTYNVSEPVGSRLIEAYVRCADCRVPHYQPLDDEKVYWVVMSTYMTKGGDGFAIIQENAIANRNTDELDIDIIIKYAQKRSPITTGLENRITVLSARDNEVPSETENTVATESLIPAATEAAEADKAIATDVVTENASENSKPSSSMLNNIISEIDSGLETVKTNLQEAGEKANKLIGIKFPIG
;
A
#
# COMPACT_ATOMS: atom_id res chain seq x y z
N MET A 1 14.39 20.06 -6.03
CA MET A 1 12.93 19.79 -6.18
C MET A 1 12.29 21.00 -6.84
N ASP A 2 11.04 20.87 -7.30
CA ASP A 2 10.31 21.96 -7.95
C ASP A 2 9.04 22.31 -7.14
N VAL A 3 8.64 23.58 -7.17
CA VAL A 3 7.39 24.09 -6.59
C VAL A 3 6.50 24.59 -7.72
N VAL A 4 5.38 23.92 -7.93
CA VAL A 4 4.50 24.12 -9.09
C VAL A 4 3.13 24.64 -8.64
N ALA A 5 2.59 25.64 -9.34
CA ALA A 5 1.22 26.08 -9.20
C ALA A 5 0.32 25.41 -10.25
N LEU A 6 -0.70 24.68 -9.81
CA LEU A 6 -1.66 23.97 -10.67
C LEU A 6 -3.10 24.25 -10.23
N LYS A 7 -4.04 24.33 -11.19
CA LYS A 7 -5.46 24.28 -10.85
C LYS A 7 -5.84 22.90 -10.30
N GLY A 8 -6.80 22.85 -9.39
CA GLY A 8 -7.27 21.62 -8.75
C GLY A 8 -7.72 20.56 -9.75
N LYS A 9 -8.37 20.95 -10.86
CA LYS A 9 -8.77 20.00 -11.92
C LYS A 9 -7.59 19.25 -12.53
N TYR A 10 -6.45 19.92 -12.72
CA TYR A 10 -5.24 19.29 -13.25
C TYR A 10 -4.53 18.47 -12.18
N LEU A 11 -4.54 18.94 -10.93
CA LEU A 11 -4.06 18.14 -9.79
C LEU A 11 -4.88 16.84 -9.65
N ARG A 12 -6.21 16.89 -9.81
CA ARG A 12 -7.08 15.71 -9.83
C ARG A 12 -6.68 14.75 -10.94
N GLN A 13 -6.48 15.24 -12.16
CA GLN A 13 -6.05 14.40 -13.29
C GLN A 13 -4.66 13.76 -13.06
N VAL A 14 -3.74 14.48 -12.43
CA VAL A 14 -2.43 13.94 -12.03
C VAL A 14 -2.60 12.80 -11.02
N LEU A 15 -3.44 13.01 -9.99
CA LEU A 15 -3.74 11.97 -9.00
C LEU A 15 -4.43 10.75 -9.63
N GLU A 16 -5.35 10.95 -10.56
CA GLU A 16 -5.95 9.86 -11.36
C GLU A 16 -4.91 9.11 -12.19
N THR A 17 -4.01 9.85 -12.85
CA THR A 17 -2.91 9.26 -13.65
C THR A 17 -1.99 8.41 -12.80
N SER A 18 -1.80 8.77 -11.52
CA SER A 18 -0.97 7.98 -10.59
C SER A 18 -1.48 6.57 -10.33
N MET A 19 -2.77 6.34 -10.54
CA MET A 19 -3.43 5.05 -10.35
C MET A 19 -3.74 4.35 -11.68
N ARG A 20 -3.31 4.89 -12.83
CA ARG A 20 -3.63 4.35 -14.16
C ARG A 20 -3.25 2.87 -14.28
N ASP A 21 -2.00 2.58 -13.96
CA ASP A 21 -1.38 1.26 -14.15
C ASP A 21 -1.31 0.48 -12.82
N TYR A 22 -2.05 0.92 -11.79
CA TYR A 22 -2.05 0.28 -10.48
C TYR A 22 -2.84 -1.03 -10.50
N ASP A 23 -2.23 -2.09 -9.99
CA ASP A 23 -2.80 -3.44 -9.85
C ASP A 23 -2.63 -3.90 -8.39
N LEU A 24 -3.74 -4.35 -7.78
CA LEU A 24 -3.76 -4.89 -6.42
C LEU A 24 -2.95 -6.18 -6.26
N ASN A 25 -2.74 -6.93 -7.35
CA ASN A 25 -2.05 -8.21 -7.32
C ASN A 25 -0.55 -8.09 -7.64
N SER A 26 -0.09 -6.90 -8.06
CA SER A 26 1.32 -6.65 -8.30
C SER A 26 2.07 -6.53 -6.98
N ILE A 27 3.28 -7.10 -6.93
CA ILE A 27 4.17 -6.98 -5.76
C ILE A 27 4.65 -5.53 -5.60
N ASP A 28 4.95 -4.88 -6.72
CA ASP A 28 5.44 -3.51 -6.75
C ASP A 28 4.43 -2.60 -7.46
N PRO A 29 4.11 -1.43 -6.87
CA PRO A 29 3.32 -0.42 -7.57
C PRO A 29 4.14 0.17 -8.73
N PRO A 30 3.46 0.68 -9.78
CA PRO A 30 4.15 1.35 -10.88
C PRO A 30 4.88 2.60 -10.39
N GLY A 31 5.92 3.03 -11.11
CA GLY A 31 6.66 4.27 -10.78
C GLY A 31 5.78 5.53 -10.73
N SER A 32 4.65 5.52 -11.46
CA SER A 32 3.64 6.57 -11.42
C SER A 32 2.84 6.63 -10.11
N PHE A 33 2.89 5.62 -9.24
CA PHE A 33 2.16 5.64 -7.98
C PHE A 33 2.73 6.70 -7.01
N LEU A 34 1.92 7.71 -6.70
CA LEU A 34 2.38 8.88 -5.97
C LEU A 34 2.30 8.69 -4.45
N GLN A 35 3.45 8.77 -3.80
CA GLN A 35 3.52 9.05 -2.37
C GLN A 35 3.17 10.53 -2.13
N VAL A 36 2.36 10.80 -1.10
CA VAL A 36 1.83 12.14 -0.86
C VAL A 36 2.06 12.62 0.57
N SER A 37 2.07 13.94 0.75
CA SER A 37 2.05 14.62 2.04
C SER A 37 1.08 15.79 1.97
N GLY A 38 0.33 16.04 3.04
CA GLY A 38 -0.73 17.07 3.03
C GLY A 38 -1.96 16.71 2.20
N LEU A 39 -2.08 15.45 1.76
CA LEU A 39 -3.24 14.91 1.06
C LEU A 39 -3.82 13.70 1.81
N ARG A 40 -5.12 13.50 1.68
CA ARG A 40 -5.84 12.25 2.00
C ARG A 40 -6.64 11.85 0.79
N LEU A 41 -6.34 10.67 0.25
CA LEU A 41 -6.87 10.19 -1.02
C LEU A 41 -7.58 8.87 -0.80
N THR A 42 -8.76 8.74 -1.37
CA THR A 42 -9.51 7.49 -1.43
C THR A 42 -9.64 7.10 -2.90
N TYR A 43 -9.06 5.97 -3.26
CA TYR A 43 -9.16 5.40 -4.59
C TYR A 43 -10.06 4.17 -4.58
N ASN A 44 -10.77 3.92 -5.68
CA ASN A 44 -11.43 2.66 -5.96
C ASN A 44 -10.88 2.07 -7.25
N VAL A 45 -10.13 0.98 -7.16
CA VAL A 45 -9.49 0.38 -8.33
C VAL A 45 -10.45 -0.45 -9.19
N SER A 46 -11.67 -0.69 -8.70
CA SER A 46 -12.73 -1.33 -9.48
C SER A 46 -13.43 -0.36 -10.42
N GLU A 47 -13.24 0.95 -10.24
CA GLU A 47 -13.68 1.94 -11.19
C GLU A 47 -12.79 1.97 -12.45
N PRO A 48 -13.33 2.41 -13.60
CA PRO A 48 -12.56 2.59 -14.82
C PRO A 48 -11.37 3.52 -14.60
N VAL A 49 -10.28 3.26 -15.34
CA VAL A 49 -9.10 4.14 -15.38
C VAL A 49 -9.52 5.57 -15.71
N GLY A 50 -9.06 6.53 -14.90
CA GLY A 50 -9.45 7.94 -15.00
C GLY A 50 -10.69 8.33 -14.18
N SER A 51 -11.30 7.38 -13.47
CA SER A 51 -12.36 7.61 -12.49
C SER A 51 -12.11 6.84 -11.19
N ARG A 52 -10.84 6.57 -10.88
CA ARG A 52 -10.45 5.78 -9.72
C ARG A 52 -10.37 6.64 -8.46
N LEU A 53 -10.20 7.96 -8.56
CA LEU A 53 -10.12 8.86 -7.41
C LEU A 53 -11.51 9.25 -6.94
N ILE A 54 -11.97 8.63 -5.85
CA ILE A 54 -13.29 8.90 -5.25
C ILE A 54 -13.25 10.16 -4.40
N GLU A 55 -12.24 10.28 -3.54
CA GLU A 55 -12.08 11.43 -2.67
C GLU A 55 -10.65 11.94 -2.69
N ALA A 56 -10.52 13.26 -2.71
CA ALA A 56 -9.25 13.94 -2.50
C ALA A 56 -9.47 15.09 -1.54
N TYR A 57 -8.83 15.01 -0.38
CA TYR A 57 -8.80 16.10 0.59
C TYR A 57 -7.39 16.68 0.68
N VAL A 58 -7.30 18.01 0.63
CA VAL A 58 -6.07 18.78 0.69
C VAL A 58 -5.98 19.49 2.03
N ARG A 59 -4.80 19.45 2.66
CA ARG A 59 -4.52 20.22 3.85
C ARG A 59 -4.45 21.70 3.48
N CYS A 60 -5.30 22.49 4.10
CA CYS A 60 -5.34 23.92 3.86
C CYS A 60 -4.04 24.62 4.31
N ALA A 61 -3.52 25.51 3.46
CA ALA A 61 -2.34 26.34 3.72
C ALA A 61 -2.70 27.75 4.22
N ASP A 62 -3.82 28.32 3.75
CA ASP A 62 -4.26 29.69 4.07
C ASP A 62 -5.18 29.75 5.32
N CYS A 63 -4.99 28.83 6.27
CA CYS A 63 -5.78 28.76 7.50
C CYS A 63 -4.87 28.75 8.72
N ARG A 64 -5.37 29.36 9.80
CA ARG A 64 -4.64 29.46 11.07
C ARG A 64 -4.33 28.10 11.70
N VAL A 65 -5.26 27.15 11.59
CA VAL A 65 -5.10 25.76 12.03
C VAL A 65 -5.28 24.86 10.81
N PRO A 66 -4.24 24.10 10.42
CA PRO A 66 -4.32 23.20 9.27
C PRO A 66 -5.40 22.14 9.48
N HIS A 67 -6.30 22.03 8.51
CA HIS A 67 -7.32 21.00 8.43
C HIS A 67 -7.47 20.56 6.98
N TYR A 68 -8.09 19.41 6.77
CA TYR A 68 -8.34 18.86 5.44
C TYR A 68 -9.64 19.41 4.86
N GLN A 69 -9.61 19.82 3.60
CA GLN A 69 -10.76 20.31 2.83
C GLN A 69 -10.83 19.55 1.50
N PRO A 70 -12.02 19.33 0.92
CA PRO A 70 -12.12 18.72 -0.41
C PRO A 70 -11.30 19.48 -1.46
N LEU A 71 -10.70 18.74 -2.38
CA LEU A 71 -10.01 19.31 -3.54
C LEU A 71 -11.03 20.07 -4.41
N ASP A 72 -10.79 21.36 -4.60
CA ASP A 72 -11.59 22.27 -5.42
C ASP A 72 -10.93 22.42 -6.79
N ASP A 73 -11.66 22.06 -7.85
CA ASP A 73 -11.14 21.99 -9.20
C ASP A 73 -10.73 23.36 -9.78
N GLU A 74 -11.32 24.45 -9.31
CA GLU A 74 -11.03 25.81 -9.80
C GLU A 74 -9.99 26.55 -8.96
N LYS A 75 -9.71 26.07 -7.74
CA LYS A 75 -8.67 26.64 -6.88
C LYS A 75 -7.27 26.32 -7.41
N VAL A 76 -6.32 27.24 -7.20
CA VAL A 76 -4.90 27.01 -7.49
C VAL A 76 -4.20 26.48 -6.25
N TYR A 77 -3.44 25.39 -6.42
CA TYR A 77 -2.65 24.74 -5.38
C TYR A 77 -1.17 24.84 -5.71
N TRP A 78 -0.36 25.11 -4.69
CA TRP A 78 1.09 25.03 -4.76
C TRP A 78 1.53 23.65 -4.27
N VAL A 79 2.19 22.90 -5.15
CA VAL A 79 2.59 21.52 -4.91
C VAL A 79 4.11 21.40 -5.08
N VAL A 80 4.76 20.78 -4.11
CA VAL A 80 6.18 20.44 -4.21
C VAL A 80 6.31 19.04 -4.78
N MET A 81 7.14 18.88 -5.81
CA MET A 81 7.35 17.60 -6.50
C MET A 81 8.77 17.49 -7.06
N SER A 82 9.14 16.33 -7.59
CA SER A 82 10.44 16.14 -8.24
C SER A 82 10.49 16.86 -9.58
N THR A 83 11.68 17.34 -9.97
CA THR A 83 11.91 17.96 -11.28
C THR A 83 11.69 16.96 -12.43
N TYR A 84 11.76 15.66 -12.18
CA TYR A 84 11.43 14.63 -13.16
C TYR A 84 9.94 14.65 -13.51
N MET A 85 9.06 14.78 -12.52
CA MET A 85 7.61 14.90 -12.74
C MET A 85 7.23 16.19 -13.47
N THR A 86 7.88 17.32 -13.14
CA THR A 86 7.59 18.60 -13.82
C THR A 86 7.94 18.61 -15.30
N LYS A 87 8.82 17.70 -15.71
CA LYS A 87 9.21 17.45 -17.11
C LYS A 87 8.38 16.34 -17.78
N GLY A 88 7.28 15.90 -17.17
CA GLY A 88 6.38 14.90 -17.73
C GLY A 88 6.80 13.44 -17.51
N GLY A 89 7.75 13.19 -16.60
CA GLY A 89 8.16 11.84 -16.19
C GLY A 89 6.96 10.99 -15.75
N ASP A 90 7.07 9.66 -15.90
CA ASP A 90 6.04 8.65 -15.56
C ASP A 90 4.64 8.91 -16.17
N GLY A 91 4.58 9.70 -17.24
CA GLY A 91 3.32 10.03 -17.93
C GLY A 91 2.59 11.24 -17.35
N PHE A 92 3.23 12.05 -16.51
CA PHE A 92 2.65 13.27 -15.93
C PHE A 92 2.77 14.51 -16.85
N ALA A 93 2.61 14.33 -18.16
CA ALA A 93 2.67 15.43 -19.14
C ALA A 93 1.68 16.58 -18.82
N ILE A 94 0.54 16.26 -18.20
CA ILE A 94 -0.46 17.22 -17.69
C ILE A 94 0.18 18.32 -16.84
N ILE A 95 1.21 18.00 -16.04
CA ILE A 95 1.90 18.97 -15.19
C ILE A 95 2.63 19.99 -16.05
N GLN A 96 3.44 19.52 -17.01
CA GLN A 96 4.22 20.38 -17.90
C GLN A 96 3.32 21.27 -18.76
N GLU A 97 2.20 20.72 -19.25
CA GLU A 97 1.27 21.40 -20.15
C GLU A 97 0.40 22.44 -19.45
N ASN A 98 0.10 22.25 -18.15
CA ASN A 98 -0.92 23.05 -17.45
C ASN A 98 -0.39 23.79 -16.20
N ALA A 99 0.92 23.72 -15.91
CA ALA A 99 1.52 24.49 -14.83
C ALA A 99 1.35 26.00 -15.06
N ILE A 100 0.78 26.69 -14.08
CA ILE A 100 0.66 28.16 -14.09
C ILE A 100 2.00 28.81 -13.79
N ALA A 101 2.76 28.19 -12.86
CA ALA A 101 4.10 28.60 -12.49
C ALA A 101 4.89 27.37 -12.05
N ASN A 102 6.20 27.38 -12.33
CA ASN A 102 7.14 26.40 -11.80
C ASN A 102 8.39 27.12 -11.30
N ARG A 103 8.84 26.79 -10.08
CA ARG A 103 10.09 27.29 -9.48
C ARG A 103 10.96 26.10 -9.09
N ASN A 104 12.13 25.98 -9.71
CA ASN A 104 13.15 25.05 -9.23
C ASN A 104 13.77 25.59 -7.94
N THR A 105 14.03 24.71 -6.96
CA THR A 105 14.67 25.11 -5.70
C THR A 105 16.20 25.19 -5.80
N ASP A 106 16.79 24.77 -6.93
CA ASP A 106 18.24 24.62 -7.16
C ASP A 106 18.97 23.77 -6.09
N GLU A 107 18.20 22.99 -5.34
CA GLU A 107 18.68 22.06 -4.32
C GLU A 107 18.50 20.62 -4.79
N LEU A 108 19.53 19.81 -4.55
CA LEU A 108 19.45 18.36 -4.75
C LEU A 108 18.40 17.78 -3.80
N ASP A 109 17.64 16.82 -4.29
CA ASP A 109 16.66 16.07 -3.51
C ASP A 109 17.27 15.40 -2.28
N ILE A 110 18.44 14.78 -2.45
CA ILE A 110 19.20 14.14 -1.37
C ILE A 110 19.59 15.14 -0.28
N ASP A 111 19.99 16.36 -0.64
CA ASP A 111 20.38 17.38 0.34
C ASP A 111 19.18 17.83 1.18
N ILE A 112 18.00 17.97 0.55
CA ILE A 112 16.77 18.31 1.26
C ILE A 112 16.41 17.21 2.27
N ILE A 113 16.51 15.93 1.87
CA ILE A 113 16.21 14.79 2.73
C ILE A 113 17.21 14.71 3.89
N ILE A 114 18.51 14.89 3.63
CA ILE A 114 19.55 14.91 4.66
C ILE A 114 19.29 16.04 5.67
N LYS A 115 19.03 17.26 5.19
CA LYS A 115 18.71 18.41 6.05
C LYS A 115 17.49 18.14 6.93
N TYR A 116 16.45 17.51 6.37
CA TYR A 116 15.26 17.11 7.12
C TYR A 116 15.60 16.08 8.20
N ALA A 117 16.33 15.02 7.84
CA ALA A 117 16.70 13.95 8.75
C ALA A 117 17.57 14.45 9.90
N GLN A 118 18.57 15.29 9.62
CA GLN A 118 19.41 15.91 10.65
C GLN A 118 18.59 16.74 11.65
N LYS A 119 17.59 17.48 11.17
CA LYS A 119 16.76 18.36 12.01
C LYS A 119 15.66 17.63 12.78
N ARG A 120 15.21 16.47 12.29
CA ARG A 120 14.04 15.74 12.81
C ARG A 120 14.37 14.35 13.34
N SER A 121 15.65 14.05 13.56
CA SER A 121 16.09 12.77 14.13
C SER A 121 15.75 12.65 15.62
N PRO A 122 15.30 11.46 16.10
CA PRO A 122 14.98 10.28 15.32
C PRO A 122 13.66 10.48 14.54
N ILE A 123 13.65 10.05 13.27
CA ILE A 123 12.44 10.10 12.45
C ILE A 123 11.50 9.01 12.96
N THR A 124 10.34 9.43 13.45
CA THR A 124 9.25 8.53 13.86
C THR A 124 8.03 8.85 12.99
N THR A 125 7.61 7.89 12.18
CA THR A 125 6.45 8.02 11.29
C THR A 125 5.56 6.79 11.42
N GLY A 126 4.26 7.00 11.60
CA GLY A 126 3.26 5.93 11.62
C GLY A 126 2.48 5.85 10.31
N LEU A 127 1.56 4.89 10.22
CA LEU A 127 0.56 4.84 9.16
C LEU A 127 -0.44 6.00 9.37
N GLU A 128 -0.34 7.02 8.52
CA GLU A 128 -1.16 8.23 8.58
C GLU A 128 -2.43 8.16 7.71
N ASN A 129 -2.69 7.01 7.08
CA ASN A 129 -3.80 6.77 6.16
C ASN A 129 -3.98 7.90 5.13
N ARG A 130 -2.86 8.28 4.49
CA ARG A 130 -2.85 9.31 3.43
C ARG A 130 -3.46 8.80 2.12
N ILE A 131 -3.41 7.49 1.89
CA ILE A 131 -3.94 6.84 0.70
C ILE A 131 -4.72 5.61 1.17
N THR A 132 -5.98 5.53 0.80
CA THR A 132 -6.86 4.39 1.00
C THR A 132 -7.24 3.86 -0.38
N VAL A 133 -7.10 2.55 -0.58
CA VAL A 133 -7.43 1.88 -1.83
C VAL A 133 -8.55 0.88 -1.57
N LEU A 134 -9.67 1.08 -2.24
CA LEU A 134 -10.86 0.25 -2.22
C LEU A 134 -10.88 -0.66 -3.45
N SER A 135 -11.55 -1.79 -3.30
CA SER A 135 -11.76 -2.82 -4.31
C SER A 135 -13.25 -3.18 -4.42
N ALA A 136 -13.59 -4.04 -5.38
CA ALA A 136 -14.96 -4.51 -5.58
C ALA A 136 -15.57 -5.16 -4.33
N ARG A 137 -14.74 -5.70 -3.43
CA ARG A 137 -15.17 -6.28 -2.16
C ARG A 137 -15.63 -5.22 -1.15
N ASP A 138 -15.15 -3.99 -1.29
CA ASP A 138 -15.44 -2.87 -0.41
C ASP A 138 -16.65 -2.05 -0.88
N ASN A 139 -17.13 -2.30 -2.11
CA ASN A 139 -18.33 -1.66 -2.67
C ASN A 139 -19.64 -2.23 -2.08
N GLU A 140 -19.60 -3.36 -1.38
CA GLU A 140 -20.71 -3.90 -0.60
C GLU A 140 -20.69 -3.31 0.81
N VAL A 141 -21.06 -2.03 0.94
CA VAL A 141 -21.38 -1.48 2.25
C VAL A 141 -22.73 -2.07 2.68
N PRO A 142 -22.84 -2.75 3.84
CA PRO A 142 -24.13 -3.07 4.42
C PRO A 142 -24.85 -1.76 4.70
N SER A 143 -25.97 -1.54 3.99
CA SER A 143 -26.97 -0.55 4.38
C SER A 143 -27.27 -0.74 5.87
N GLU A 144 -26.94 0.26 6.68
CA GLU A 144 -27.44 0.36 8.05
C GLU A 144 -28.97 0.22 7.99
N THR A 145 -29.47 -0.95 8.39
CA THR A 145 -30.90 -1.16 8.57
C THR A 145 -31.22 -0.71 9.98
N GLU A 146 -32.09 0.28 10.04
CA GLU A 146 -32.66 0.84 11.25
C GLU A 146 -33.13 -0.26 12.21
N ASN A 147 -32.79 -0.07 13.48
CA ASN A 147 -33.35 -0.77 14.62
C ASN A 147 -34.88 -0.71 14.59
N THR A 148 -35.54 -1.86 14.51
CA THR A 148 -36.87 -2.05 15.12
C THR A 148 -36.77 -3.07 16.24
N VAL A 149 -37.04 -2.54 17.43
CA VAL A 149 -37.06 -3.20 18.74
C VAL A 149 -38.15 -4.27 18.82
N ALA A 150 -37.73 -5.42 19.35
CA ALA A 150 -38.44 -6.45 20.10
C ALA A 150 -39.98 -6.51 20.08
N THR A 151 -40.49 -7.67 19.66
CA THR A 151 -41.62 -8.32 20.32
C THR A 151 -41.29 -9.79 20.62
N GLU A 152 -41.26 -10.05 21.91
CA GLU A 152 -41.11 -11.32 22.62
C GLU A 152 -42.29 -12.27 22.35
N SER A 153 -42.03 -13.55 22.06
CA SER A 153 -42.98 -14.65 22.32
C SER A 153 -42.39 -16.06 22.12
N LEU A 154 -42.02 -16.66 23.25
CA LEU A 154 -42.32 -18.04 23.70
C LEU A 154 -41.77 -19.27 22.94
N ILE A 155 -40.85 -19.95 23.64
CA ILE A 155 -40.44 -21.36 23.51
C ILE A 155 -41.53 -22.25 24.16
N PRO A 156 -41.66 -23.53 23.74
CA PRO A 156 -41.44 -24.57 24.75
C PRO A 156 -40.59 -25.74 24.24
N ALA A 157 -39.98 -26.40 25.23
CA ALA A 157 -39.01 -27.47 25.14
C ALA A 157 -39.62 -28.88 25.29
N ALA A 158 -38.73 -29.88 25.14
CA ALA A 158 -38.81 -31.32 25.47
C ALA A 158 -39.28 -32.24 24.31
N THR A 159 -38.71 -33.42 24.01
CA THR A 159 -37.98 -34.40 24.85
C THR A 159 -37.12 -35.38 24.01
N GLU A 160 -36.02 -35.82 24.63
CA GLU A 160 -35.10 -36.97 24.51
C GLU A 160 -35.53 -38.30 23.85
N ALA A 161 -34.60 -39.00 23.15
CA ALA A 161 -34.32 -40.45 23.23
C ALA A 161 -33.09 -40.89 22.39
N ALA A 162 -32.30 -41.83 22.95
CA ALA A 162 -31.10 -42.53 22.43
C ALA A 162 -31.45 -43.56 21.31
N GLU A 163 -30.60 -44.36 20.64
CA GLU A 163 -29.24 -44.90 20.80
C GLU A 163 -28.83 -45.61 19.46
N ALA A 164 -27.61 -46.16 19.39
CA ALA A 164 -26.87 -46.73 18.26
C ALA A 164 -27.43 -48.00 17.54
N ASP A 165 -26.99 -48.27 16.30
CA ASP A 165 -25.97 -49.31 15.93
C ASP A 165 -26.03 -49.79 14.44
N LYS A 166 -24.83 -50.07 13.90
CA LYS A 166 -24.38 -51.03 12.85
C LYS A 166 -24.84 -51.04 11.36
N ALA A 167 -23.87 -50.68 10.51
CA ALA A 167 -23.14 -51.49 9.48
C ALA A 167 -23.86 -52.36 8.42
N ILE A 168 -23.37 -52.25 7.17
CA ILE A 168 -22.98 -53.27 6.14
C ILE A 168 -22.72 -52.48 4.82
N ALA A 169 -21.49 -52.28 4.29
CA ALA A 169 -20.61 -53.17 3.49
C ALA A 169 -21.26 -53.58 2.13
N THR A 170 -20.68 -53.63 0.92
CA THR A 170 -19.33 -53.52 0.31
C THR A 170 -19.50 -53.46 -1.22
N ASP A 171 -18.52 -52.90 -1.95
CA ASP A 171 -17.98 -53.33 -3.29
C ASP A 171 -17.27 -52.09 -3.88
N VAL A 172 -15.94 -51.90 -3.93
CA VAL A 172 -14.74 -52.69 -4.31
C VAL A 172 -14.73 -53.18 -5.76
N VAL A 173 -13.88 -52.53 -6.58
CA VAL A 173 -12.83 -53.03 -7.51
C VAL A 173 -12.14 -51.78 -8.11
N THR A 174 -10.97 -51.28 -7.64
CA THR A 174 -9.54 -51.63 -7.96
C THR A 174 -9.25 -51.79 -9.47
N GLU A 175 -8.18 -51.32 -10.13
CA GLU A 175 -6.85 -50.84 -9.75
C GLU A 175 -6.18 -50.29 -11.03
N ASN A 176 -5.31 -49.27 -10.95
CA ASN A 176 -3.88 -49.44 -11.28
C ASN A 176 -3.09 -48.14 -11.08
N ALA A 177 -2.06 -48.26 -10.24
CA ALA A 177 -1.03 -47.29 -9.93
C ALA A 177 0.21 -47.50 -10.81
N SER A 178 0.94 -46.42 -11.09
CA SER A 178 2.39 -46.48 -11.35
C SER A 178 3.05 -45.22 -10.77
N GLU A 179 3.74 -45.48 -9.65
CA GLU A 179 4.98 -44.90 -9.13
C GLU A 179 5.12 -43.39 -8.88
N ASN A 180 5.00 -43.05 -7.58
CA ASN A 180 5.34 -41.78 -6.97
C ASN A 180 6.57 -42.01 -6.06
N SER A 181 7.74 -41.45 -6.37
CA SER A 181 8.92 -41.53 -5.50
C SER A 181 8.96 -40.35 -4.53
N LYS A 182 8.55 -40.61 -3.29
CA LYS A 182 8.63 -39.66 -2.17
C LYS A 182 10.12 -39.43 -1.83
N PRO A 183 10.64 -38.20 -1.77
CA PRO A 183 12.05 -37.96 -1.51
C PRO A 183 12.42 -38.43 -0.09
N SER A 184 13.57 -39.10 0.02
CA SER A 184 14.13 -39.57 1.29
C SER A 184 14.26 -38.42 2.29
N SER A 185 13.88 -38.65 3.55
CA SER A 185 14.03 -37.70 4.67
C SER A 185 15.47 -37.13 4.78
N SER A 186 16.48 -37.90 4.35
CA SER A 186 17.87 -37.45 4.28
C SER A 186 18.13 -36.36 3.23
N MET A 187 17.42 -36.38 2.09
CA MET A 187 17.56 -35.36 1.04
C MET A 187 16.93 -34.03 1.48
N LEU A 188 15.79 -34.07 2.17
CA LEU A 188 15.14 -32.87 2.68
C LEU A 188 15.98 -32.17 3.75
N ASN A 189 16.61 -32.93 4.65
CA ASN A 189 17.48 -32.36 5.69
C ASN A 189 18.74 -31.72 5.10
N ASN A 190 19.30 -32.29 4.03
CA ASN A 190 20.45 -31.69 3.36
C ASN A 190 20.08 -30.35 2.70
N ILE A 191 18.93 -30.28 2.02
CA ILE A 191 18.43 -29.04 1.41
C ILE A 191 18.20 -27.96 2.47
N ILE A 192 17.58 -28.31 3.61
CA ILE A 192 17.36 -27.37 4.72
C ILE A 192 18.71 -26.84 5.25
N SER A 193 19.72 -27.71 5.41
CA SER A 193 21.04 -27.29 5.90
C SER A 193 21.78 -26.35 4.93
N GLU A 194 21.60 -26.54 3.62
CA GLU A 194 22.17 -25.64 2.61
C GLU A 194 21.49 -24.28 2.61
N ILE A 195 20.17 -24.25 2.79
CA ILE A 195 19.39 -23.00 2.91
C ILE A 195 19.80 -22.23 4.17
N ASP A 196 19.94 -22.90 5.31
CA ASP A 196 20.34 -22.26 6.57
C ASP A 196 21.75 -21.69 6.47
N SER A 197 22.69 -22.42 5.86
CA SER A 197 24.05 -21.96 5.60
C SER A 197 24.08 -20.73 4.67
N GLY A 198 23.27 -20.74 3.62
CA GLY A 198 23.10 -19.60 2.72
C GLY A 198 22.55 -18.37 3.43
N LEU A 199 21.55 -18.56 4.29
CA LEU A 199 20.92 -17.48 5.07
C LEU A 199 21.91 -16.84 6.04
N GLU A 200 22.74 -17.63 6.74
CA GLU A 200 23.76 -17.10 7.65
C GLU A 200 24.87 -16.35 6.90
N THR A 201 25.23 -16.81 5.71
CA THR A 201 26.17 -16.09 4.83
C THR A 201 25.62 -14.72 4.42
N VAL A 202 24.34 -14.65 4.05
CA VAL A 202 23.68 -13.39 3.68
C VAL A 202 23.60 -12.42 4.86
N LYS A 203 23.25 -12.92 6.06
CA LYS A 203 23.23 -12.10 7.29
C LYS A 203 24.61 -11.50 7.60
N THR A 204 25.66 -12.31 7.51
CA THR A 204 27.04 -11.88 7.77
C THR A 204 27.45 -10.78 6.79
N ASN A 205 27.18 -10.97 5.50
CA ASN A 205 27.52 -9.97 4.47
C ASN A 205 26.75 -8.65 4.65
N LEU A 206 25.48 -8.71 5.07
CA LEU A 206 24.68 -7.52 5.39
C LEU A 206 25.22 -6.78 6.61
N GLN A 207 25.63 -7.51 7.64
CA GLN A 207 26.25 -6.93 8.83
C GLN A 207 27.57 -6.23 8.49
N GLU A 208 28.45 -6.87 7.72
CA GLU A 208 29.71 -6.27 7.27
C GLU A 208 29.48 -5.02 6.39
N ALA A 209 28.50 -5.08 5.48
CA ALA A 209 28.12 -3.93 4.66
C ALA A 209 27.60 -2.77 5.52
N GLY A 210 26.78 -3.06 6.54
CA GLY A 210 26.29 -2.10 7.51
C GLY A 210 27.40 -1.44 8.33
N GLU A 211 28.37 -2.23 8.82
CA GLU A 211 29.54 -1.72 9.54
C GLU A 211 30.43 -0.84 8.66
N LYS A 212 30.66 -1.25 7.40
CA LYS A 212 31.43 -0.47 6.43
C LYS A 212 30.73 0.84 6.07
N ALA A 213 29.41 0.82 5.92
CA ALA A 213 28.60 2.01 5.68
C ALA A 213 28.68 2.97 6.90
N ASN A 214 28.48 2.46 8.11
CA ASN A 214 28.59 3.23 9.36
C ASN A 214 29.97 3.91 9.50
N LYS A 215 31.05 3.22 9.11
CA LYS A 215 32.42 3.78 9.12
C LYS A 215 32.62 4.89 8.08
N LEU A 216 31.97 4.81 6.92
CA LEU A 216 32.07 5.83 5.87
C LEU A 216 31.28 7.10 6.19
N ILE A 217 30.11 6.96 6.83
CA ILE A 217 29.15 8.06 6.98
C ILE A 217 29.09 8.64 8.40
N GLY A 218 29.81 8.07 9.37
CA GLY A 218 29.89 8.60 10.75
C GLY A 218 28.58 8.51 11.54
N ILE A 219 27.62 7.72 11.07
CA ILE A 219 26.32 7.46 11.72
C ILE A 219 26.31 6.00 12.19
N LYS A 220 25.76 5.73 13.37
CA LYS A 220 25.67 4.38 13.94
C LYS A 220 24.25 3.83 13.71
N PHE A 221 24.03 3.12 12.61
CA PHE A 221 22.79 2.36 12.43
C PHE A 221 22.78 1.13 13.36
N PRO A 222 21.70 0.87 14.13
CA PRO A 222 21.57 -0.36 14.89
C PRO A 222 21.40 -1.54 13.92
N ILE A 223 22.28 -2.53 14.02
CA ILE A 223 22.22 -3.78 13.28
C ILE A 223 21.43 -4.75 14.19
N GLY A 224 20.24 -5.17 13.74
CA GLY A 224 19.36 -6.10 14.43
C GLY A 224 19.12 -7.34 13.57
#